data_AF-A0A4D7H6Q3-F1
#
_entry.id   AF-A0A4D7H6Q3-F1
#
_cell.length_a   1.000
_cell.length_b   1.000
_cell.length_c   1.000
_cell.angle_alpha   90.00
_cell.angle_beta   90.00
_cell.angle_gamma   90.00
#
_symmetry.space_group_name_H-M   'P 1'
#
loop_
_entity.id
_entity.type
_entity.pdbx_description
1 polymer ?
#
loop_
_entity_poly.entity_id
_entity_poly.type
_entity_poly.pdbx_seq_one_letter_code
_entity_poly.pdbx_strand_id
1 'polypeptide(L)' 'MVGPSLSDDERDAASFRLKLFFVLLVGASGGLIALQVDPTPVELGLSILGGLLLGWLLLVFLVRSFRQEPR' A
#
# COMPACT_ATOMS: atom_id res chain seq x y z
N MET A 1 -22.50 -12.44 16.74
CA MET A 1 -21.14 -11.97 16.38
C MET A 1 -20.23 -12.30 17.54
N VAL A 2 -19.10 -12.95 17.28
CA VAL A 2 -18.06 -13.12 18.31
C VAL A 2 -17.51 -11.74 18.66
N GLY A 3 -17.17 -11.52 19.93
CA GLY A 3 -16.54 -10.28 20.36
C GLY A 3 -15.21 -10.05 19.63
N PRO A 4 -14.70 -8.80 19.63
CA PRO A 4 -13.45 -8.47 18.97
C PRO A 4 -12.33 -9.41 19.45
N SER A 5 -11.70 -10.13 18.53
CA SER A 5 -10.59 -11.04 18.84
C SER A 5 -9.27 -10.31 19.11
N LEU A 6 -9.28 -8.98 19.01
CA LEU A 6 -8.14 -8.08 19.16
C LEU A 6 -8.61 -6.86 19.96
N SER A 7 -7.75 -6.38 20.85
CA SER A 7 -7.90 -5.05 21.44
C SER A 7 -7.81 -3.96 20.37
N ASP A 8 -8.30 -2.76 20.67
CA ASP A 8 -8.28 -1.65 19.71
C ASP A 8 -6.84 -1.26 19.33
N ASP A 9 -5.90 -1.29 20.28
CA ASP A 9 -4.47 -1.02 20.02
C ASP A 9 -3.87 -2.06 19.05
N GLU A 10 -4.19 -3.34 19.24
CA GLU A 10 -3.72 -4.41 18.35
C GLU A 10 -4.31 -4.28 16.95
N ARG A 11 -5.58 -3.88 16.83
CA ARG A 11 -6.23 -3.61 15.54
C ARG A 11 -5.57 -2.46 14.80
N ASP A 12 -5.26 -1.37 15.49
CA ASP A 12 -4.63 -0.20 14.88
C ASP A 12 -3.21 -0.52 14.41
N ALA A 13 -2.43 -1.24 15.23
CA ALA A 13 -1.10 -1.70 14.86
C ALA A 13 -1.14 -2.65 13.65
N ALA A 14 -2.07 -3.63 13.65
CA ALA A 14 -2.25 -4.55 12.54
C ALA A 14 -2.67 -3.82 11.25
N SER A 15 -3.60 -2.86 11.37
CA SER A 15 -4.06 -2.03 10.26
C SER A 15 -2.93 -1.19 9.69
N PHE A 16 -2.09 -0.59 10.53
CA PHE A 16 -0.93 0.19 10.09
C PHE A 16 0.07 -0.69 9.33
N ARG A 17 0.42 -1.87 9.87
CA ARG A 17 1.36 -2.81 9.22
C ARG A 17 0.83 -3.29 7.87
N LEU A 18 -0.46 -3.61 7.77
CA LEU A 18 -1.08 -4.02 6.52
C LEU A 18 -1.02 -2.92 5.46
N LYS A 19 -1.36 -1.69 5.84
CA LYS A 19 -1.29 -0.51 4.96
C LYS A 19 0.13 -0.27 4.46
N LEU A 20 1.11 -0.35 5.36
CA LEU A 20 2.52 -0.19 5.01
C LEU A 20 2.98 -1.29 4.04
N PHE A 21 2.66 -2.55 4.34
CA PHE A 21 3.01 -3.69 3.50
C PHE A 21 2.40 -3.58 2.11
N PHE A 22 1.14 -3.16 2.01
CA PHE A 22 0.47 -2.90 0.73
C PHE A 22 1.24 -1.88 -0.12
N VAL A 23 1.60 -0.72 0.44
CA VAL A 23 2.34 0.32 -0.29
C VAL A 23 3.72 -0.19 -0.73
N LEU A 24 4.45 -0.86 0.17
CA LEU A 24 5.76 -1.44 -0.15
C LEU A 24 5.67 -2.50 -1.25
N LEU A 25 4.63 -3.34 -1.22
CA LEU A 25 4.41 -4.38 -2.22
C LEU A 25 4.18 -3.80 -3.62
N VAL A 26 3.38 -2.72 -3.72
CA VAL A 26 3.16 -2.01 -4.99
C VAL A 26 4.46 -1.37 -5.51
N GLY A 27 5.22 -0.72 -4.63
CA GLY A 27 6.54 -0.16 -4.97
C GLY A 27 7.53 -1.21 -5.47
N ALA A 28 7.68 -2.31 -4.73
CA ALA A 28 8.53 -3.43 -5.12
C ALA A 28 8.09 -4.07 -6.43
N SER A 29 6.78 -4.20 -6.66
CA SER A 29 6.24 -4.70 -7.93
C SER A 29 6.62 -3.82 -9.12
N GLY A 30 6.56 -2.49 -8.98
CA GLY A 30 7.02 -1.56 -10.03
C GLY A 30 8.51 -1.72 -10.35
N GLY A 31 9.34 -1.92 -9.33
CA GLY A 31 10.76 -2.24 -9.50
C GLY A 31 10.98 -3.56 -10.23
N LEU A 32 10.33 -4.64 -9.79
CA LEU A 32 10.42 -5.96 -10.40
C LEU A 32 9.95 -5.97 -11.85
N ILE A 33 8.92 -5.19 -12.19
CA ILE A 33 8.47 -5.03 -13.58
C ILE A 33 9.51 -4.29 -14.41
N ALA A 34 10.08 -3.20 -13.90
CA ALA A 34 11.09 -2.44 -14.61
C ALA A 34 12.32 -3.30 -14.95
N LEU A 35 12.76 -4.18 -14.04
CA LEU A 35 13.88 -5.09 -14.28
C LEU A 35 13.69 -6.03 -15.50
N GLN A 36 12.47 -6.19 -16.01
CA GLN A 36 12.19 -7.02 -17.20
C GLN A 36 12.63 -6.35 -18.51
N VAL A 37 13.01 -5.07 -18.50
CA VAL A 37 13.38 -4.29 -19.70
C VAL A 37 14.77 -3.63 -19.58
N ASP A 38 15.68 -4.21 -18.79
CA ASP A 38 17.05 -3.71 -18.59
C ASP A 38 17.14 -2.20 -18.30
N PRO A 39 16.47 -1.72 -17.22
CA PRO A 39 16.34 -0.30 -16.95
C PRO A 39 17.68 0.27 -16.47
N THR A 40 17.89 1.56 -16.72
CA THR A 40 18.94 2.31 -16.04
C THR A 40 18.67 2.37 -14.53
N PRO A 41 19.68 2.59 -13.67
CA PRO A 41 19.47 2.74 -12.22
C PRO A 41 18.49 3.86 -11.86
N VAL A 42 18.46 4.92 -12.67
CA VAL A 42 17.52 6.04 -12.49
C VAL A 42 16.10 5.61 -12.79
N GLU A 43 15.87 4.91 -13.90
CA GLU A 43 14.54 4.40 -14.27
C GLU A 43 14.00 3.38 -13.26
N LEU A 44 14.87 2.51 -12.74
CA LEU A 44 14.51 1.59 -11.66
C LEU A 44 14.08 2.34 -10.39
N GLY A 45 14.85 3.37 -10.00
CA GLY A 45 14.49 4.23 -8.88
C GLY A 45 13.14 4.91 -9.09
N LEU A 46 12.89 5.43 -10.29
CA LEU A 46 11.63 6.08 -10.65
C LEU A 46 10.44 5.09 -10.67
N SER A 47 10.63 3.85 -11.13
CA SER A 47 9.55 2.86 -11.14
C SER A 47 9.13 2.46 -9.72
N ILE A 48 10.09 2.28 -8.82
CA ILE A 48 9.84 1.99 -7.40
C ILE A 48 9.12 3.17 -6.75
N LEU A 49 9.62 4.40 -6.95
CA LEU A 49 9.00 5.62 -6.43
C LEU A 49 7.58 5.82 -6.99
N GLY A 50 7.38 5.59 -8.28
CA GLY A 50 6.08 5.62 -8.94
C GLY A 50 5.11 4.60 -8.36
N GLY A 51 5.57 3.37 -8.12
CA GLY A 51 4.79 2.32 -7.47
C GLY A 51 4.43 2.67 -6.02
N LEU A 52 5.36 3.22 -5.23
CA LEU A 52 5.09 3.67 -3.87
C LEU A 52 4.05 4.80 -3.84
N LEU A 53 4.19 5.80 -4.72
CA LEU A 53 3.24 6.90 -4.87
C LEU A 53 1.85 6.38 -5.27
N LEU A 54 1.78 5.47 -6.25
CA LEU A 54 0.54 4.85 -6.69
C LEU A 54 -0.11 4.04 -5.55
N GLY A 55 0.65 3.18 -4.87
CA GLY A 55 0.17 2.40 -3.73
C GLY A 55 -0.37 3.29 -2.62
N TRP A 56 0.31 4.39 -2.31
CA TRP A 56 -0.16 5.38 -1.34
C TRP A 56 -1.46 6.06 -1.80
N LEU A 57 -1.53 6.52 -3.05
CA LEU A 57 -2.71 7.15 -3.62
C LEU A 57 -3.93 6.22 -3.59
N LEU A 58 -3.74 4.95 -3.99
CA LEU A 58 -4.78 3.92 -3.93
C LEU A 58 -5.23 3.68 -2.49
N LEU A 59 -4.31 3.60 -1.54
CA LEU A 59 -4.65 3.41 -0.14
C LEU A 59 -5.45 4.61 0.41
N VAL A 60 -5.03 5.84 0.10
CA VAL A 60 -5.74 7.06 0.49
C VAL A 60 -7.13 7.10 -0.13
N PHE A 61 -7.24 6.75 -1.42
CA PHE A 61 -8.53 6.64 -2.11
C PHE A 61 -9.43 5.63 -1.42
N LEU A 62 -8.92 4.43 -1.12
CA LEU A 62 -9.67 3.35 -0.47
C LEU A 62 -10.19 3.78 0.91
N VAL A 63 -9.31 4.31 1.77
CA VAL A 63 -9.66 4.75 3.13
C VAL A 63 -10.65 5.92 3.09
N ARG A 64 -10.49 6.85 2.15
CA ARG A 64 -11.45 7.95 1.97
C ARG A 64 -12.79 7.46 1.45
N SER A 65 -12.80 6.54 0.48
CA SER A 65 -14.02 6.03 -0.12
C SER A 65 -14.86 5.25 0.89
N PHE A 66 -14.25 4.39 1.71
CA PHE A 66 -14.99 3.63 2.73
C PHE A 66 -15.38 4.46 3.96
N ARG A 67 -14.79 5.63 4.18
CA ARG A 67 -15.32 6.59 5.18
C ARG A 67 -16.60 7.28 4.72
N GLN A 68 -17.00 7.15 3.45
CA GLN A 68 -18.16 7.82 2.87
C GLN A 68 -19.42 6.94 2.79
N GLU A 69 -19.49 5.82 3.50
CA GLU A 69 -20.76 5.11 3.72
C GLU A 69 -21.44 5.56 5.03
N PRO A 70 -22.20 6.67 4.99
CA PRO A 70 -23.49 6.77 5.63
C PRO A 70 -24.56 6.72 4.52
N ARG A 71 -25.11 5.55 4.25
CA ARG A 71 -26.40 5.40 3.57
C ARG A 71 -27.32 4.56 4.41
#